data_AF-A0A8G0KWT9-F1
#
_entry.id   AF-A0A8G0KWT9-F1
#
_cell.length_a   1.000
_cell.length_b   1.000
_cell.length_c   1.000
_cell.angle_alpha   90.00
_cell.angle_beta   90.00
_cell.angle_gamma   90.00
#
_symmetry.space_group_name_H-M   'P 1'
#
loop_
_entity.id
_entity.type
_entity.pdbx_description
1 polymer ?
#
loop_
_entity_poly.entity_id
_entity_poly.type
_entity_poly.pdbx_seq_one_letter_code
_entity_poly.pdbx_strand_id
1 'polypeptide(L)'
;MVKKQNKGKNQPKFDVQKYSLKLFGVDLFAIESVCSGTVTSFLAEIGTDIYKFKTSKQFVNWLRLAPNNKISGGKVLSSRTPKGKNKFALTLRNAANTIERKKEGYLVMFFKRISFKKGRGAAITATARKIAVIIWNMIVKKQHYIPINTNEYIQEMKNKKTIQIKKMIKKYGIETTSLSIP
;
A
#
# COMPACT_ATOMS: atom_id res chain seq x y z
N MET A 1 10.46 -20.24 -0.25
CA MET A 1 11.88 -19.82 -0.19
C MET A 1 11.97 -18.40 0.34
N VAL A 2 12.71 -18.19 1.43
CA VAL A 2 12.95 -16.87 2.03
C VAL A 2 13.95 -16.11 1.17
N LYS A 3 13.57 -14.94 0.62
CA LYS A 3 14.50 -14.07 -0.11
C LYS A 3 15.43 -13.37 0.88
N LYS A 4 16.73 -13.65 0.82
CA LYS A 4 17.75 -13.00 1.63
C LYS A 4 17.84 -11.51 1.27
N GLN A 5 17.70 -10.63 2.26
CA GLN A 5 17.82 -9.18 2.03
C GLN A 5 19.28 -8.74 1.91
N ASN A 6 19.52 -7.72 1.07
CA ASN A 6 20.82 -7.06 0.97
C ASN A 6 21.12 -6.32 2.29
N LYS A 7 22.32 -6.56 2.84
CA LYS A 7 22.74 -5.96 4.11
C LYS A 7 22.91 -4.44 3.96
N GLY A 8 22.20 -3.67 4.79
CA GLY A 8 22.29 -2.21 4.83
C GLY A 8 23.20 -1.70 5.95
N LYS A 9 23.71 -0.46 5.83
CA LYS A 9 24.62 0.16 6.82
C LYS A 9 24.07 0.21 8.26
N ASN A 10 22.74 0.35 8.41
CA ASN A 10 22.06 0.53 9.70
C ASN A 10 21.25 -0.70 10.14
N GLN A 11 21.62 -1.90 9.70
CA GLN A 11 20.91 -3.10 10.11
C GLN A 11 21.28 -3.49 11.55
N PRO A 12 20.31 -3.94 12.37
CA PRO A 12 20.62 -4.53 13.66
C PRO A 12 21.50 -5.77 13.48
N LYS A 13 22.38 -6.01 14.48
CA LYS A 13 23.35 -7.11 14.45
C LYS A 13 22.71 -8.51 14.61
N PHE A 14 21.46 -8.56 15.06
CA PHE A 14 20.71 -9.80 15.29
C PHE A 14 19.70 -10.09 14.17
N ASP A 15 19.27 -11.35 14.06
CA ASP A 15 18.34 -11.80 13.03
C ASP A 15 16.88 -11.38 13.31
N VAL A 16 16.53 -10.17 12.90
CA VAL A 16 15.18 -9.60 13.04
C VAL A 16 14.11 -10.48 12.37
N GLN A 17 14.45 -11.16 11.29
CA GLN A 17 13.47 -11.97 10.56
C GLN A 17 13.03 -13.17 11.38
N LYS A 18 13.99 -13.88 11.99
CA LYS A 18 13.69 -15.02 12.87
C LYS A 18 12.85 -14.61 14.08
N TYR A 19 13.18 -13.48 14.72
CA TYR A 19 12.39 -12.97 15.86
C TYR A 19 10.98 -12.53 15.45
N SER A 20 10.86 -11.81 14.32
CA SER A 20 9.58 -11.37 13.77
C SER A 20 8.67 -12.57 13.47
N LEU A 21 9.22 -13.63 12.88
CA LEU A 21 8.47 -14.85 12.61
C LEU A 21 8.00 -15.52 13.91
N LYS A 22 8.87 -15.60 14.93
CA LYS A 22 8.51 -16.17 16.24
C LYS A 22 7.42 -15.37 16.96
N LEU A 23 7.44 -14.04 16.86
CA LEU A 23 6.48 -13.16 17.52
C LEU A 23 5.12 -13.10 16.81
N PHE A 24 5.11 -12.97 15.48
CA PHE A 24 3.87 -12.76 14.73
C PHE A 24 3.32 -14.02 14.07
N GLY A 25 4.13 -15.08 13.92
CA GLY A 25 3.76 -16.29 13.20
C GLY A 25 3.64 -16.09 11.68
N VAL A 26 4.06 -14.93 11.17
CA VAL A 26 4.01 -14.57 9.74
C VAL A 26 5.29 -13.88 9.31
N ASP A 27 5.74 -14.15 8.07
CA ASP A 27 6.94 -13.52 7.51
C ASP A 27 6.63 -12.16 6.88
N LEU A 28 6.83 -11.09 7.64
CA LEU A 28 6.64 -9.70 7.18
C LEU A 28 7.62 -9.31 6.07
N PHE A 29 8.77 -9.99 5.96
CA PHE A 29 9.79 -9.70 4.94
C PHE A 29 9.38 -10.17 3.54
N ALA A 30 8.31 -10.97 3.43
CA ALA A 30 7.71 -11.33 2.15
C ALA A 30 7.19 -10.11 1.37
N ILE A 31 6.87 -9.01 2.07
CA ILE A 31 6.48 -7.76 1.43
C ILE A 31 7.72 -7.10 0.83
N GLU A 32 7.68 -6.84 -0.48
CA GLU A 32 8.79 -6.29 -1.27
C GLU A 32 9.49 -5.05 -0.69
N SER A 33 8.79 -4.22 0.07
CA SER A 33 9.28 -2.95 0.61
C SER A 33 9.68 -3.00 2.07
N VAL A 34 9.38 -4.09 2.78
CA VAL A 34 9.65 -4.21 4.21
C VAL A 34 11.09 -4.61 4.39
N CYS A 35 11.82 -3.87 5.22
CA CYS A 35 13.18 -4.20 5.63
C CYS A 35 13.26 -4.33 7.15
N SER A 36 14.40 -4.76 7.67
CA SER A 36 14.63 -4.89 9.12
C SER A 36 14.30 -3.61 9.87
N GLY A 37 14.64 -2.43 9.33
CA GLY A 37 14.31 -1.14 9.95
C GLY A 37 12.81 -0.86 10.06
N THR A 38 12.01 -1.31 9.07
CA THR A 38 10.54 -1.20 9.14
C THR A 38 9.98 -2.09 10.23
N VAL A 39 10.47 -3.33 10.35
CA VAL A 39 10.02 -4.28 11.38
C VAL A 39 10.46 -3.85 12.78
N THR A 40 11.69 -3.37 12.95
CA THR A 40 12.15 -2.82 14.22
C THR A 40 11.33 -1.60 14.63
N SER A 41 11.03 -0.70 13.70
CA SER A 41 10.19 0.48 13.99
C SER A 41 8.75 0.10 14.32
N PHE A 42 8.23 -0.95 13.68
CA PHE A 42 6.94 -1.53 14.02
C PHE A 42 6.93 -2.06 15.47
N LEU A 43 7.93 -2.86 15.82
CA LEU A 43 8.09 -3.42 17.17
C LEU A 43 8.26 -2.32 18.23
N ALA A 44 9.01 -1.27 17.93
CA ALA A 44 9.26 -0.17 18.87
C ALA A 44 8.02 0.70 19.12
N GLU A 45 7.19 0.95 18.10
CA GLU A 45 6.05 1.87 18.21
C GLU A 45 4.73 1.16 18.59
N ILE A 46 4.54 -0.08 18.16
CA ILE A 46 3.27 -0.81 18.29
C ILE A 46 3.44 -2.05 19.15
N GLY A 47 4.60 -2.73 19.08
CA GLY A 47 4.83 -3.98 19.80
C GLY A 47 3.79 -5.03 19.48
N THR A 48 3.15 -5.58 20.53
CA THR A 48 2.09 -6.59 20.44
C THR A 48 0.69 -5.98 20.39
N ASP A 49 0.54 -4.66 20.53
CA ASP A 49 -0.76 -3.99 20.67
C ASP A 49 -1.54 -3.83 19.37
N ILE A 50 -1.06 -4.36 18.25
CA ILE A 50 -1.76 -4.27 16.97
C ILE A 50 -3.17 -4.89 16.99
N TYR A 51 -3.40 -5.86 17.88
CA TYR A 51 -4.71 -6.51 18.05
C TYR A 51 -5.76 -5.59 18.69
N LYS A 52 -5.35 -4.47 19.33
CA LYS A 52 -6.28 -3.45 19.85
C LYS A 52 -7.07 -2.76 18.72
N PHE A 53 -6.53 -2.74 17.49
CA PHE A 53 -7.23 -2.19 16.33
C PHE A 53 -8.16 -3.24 15.71
N LYS A 54 -9.48 -3.06 15.87
CA LYS A 54 -10.50 -3.97 15.32
C LYS A 54 -10.49 -4.04 13.79
N THR A 55 -10.08 -2.96 13.13
CA THR A 55 -10.01 -2.90 11.65
C THR A 55 -8.72 -2.26 11.16
N SER A 56 -8.27 -2.67 9.97
CA SER A 56 -7.16 -2.03 9.27
C SER A 56 -7.38 -0.52 9.03
N LYS A 57 -8.65 -0.09 8.88
CA LYS A 57 -9.00 1.33 8.74
C LYS A 57 -8.64 2.12 10.00
N GLN A 58 -8.94 1.59 11.19
CA GLN A 58 -8.56 2.21 12.46
C GLN A 58 -7.04 2.31 12.61
N PHE A 59 -6.32 1.24 12.28
CA PHE A 59 -4.85 1.23 12.33
C PHE A 59 -4.23 2.31 11.42
N VAL A 60 -4.66 2.38 10.16
CA VAL A 60 -4.16 3.40 9.22
C VAL A 60 -4.55 4.81 9.63
N ASN A 61 -5.73 4.99 10.21
CA ASN A 61 -6.17 6.29 10.73
C ASN A 61 -5.31 6.74 11.91
N TRP A 62 -4.99 5.82 12.84
CA TRP A 62 -4.07 6.07 13.94
C TRP A 62 -2.67 6.48 13.45
N LEU A 63 -2.18 5.84 12.38
CA LEU A 63 -0.93 6.23 11.70
C LEU A 63 -1.01 7.56 10.93
N ARG A 64 -2.19 8.18 10.83
CA ARG A 64 -2.44 9.41 10.06
C ARG A 64 -2.05 9.27 8.59
N LEU A 65 -2.27 8.08 8.03
CA LEU A 65 -2.07 7.77 6.60
C LEU A 65 -3.37 7.81 5.80
N ALA A 66 -4.52 7.80 6.48
CA ALA A 66 -5.83 7.98 5.86
C ALA A 66 -6.13 9.47 5.63
N PRO A 67 -6.77 9.85 4.52
CA PRO A 67 -7.28 11.20 4.34
C PRO A 67 -8.35 11.50 5.40
N ASN A 68 -8.35 12.71 5.93
CA ASN A 68 -9.39 13.16 6.86
C ASN A 68 -10.41 14.01 6.08
N ASN A 69 -11.62 13.47 5.88
CA ASN A 69 -12.70 14.18 5.19
C ASN A 69 -13.45 15.05 6.20
N LYS A 70 -13.22 16.37 6.16
CA LYS A 70 -14.02 17.34 6.90
C LYS A 70 -15.28 17.64 6.11
N ILE A 71 -16.44 17.29 6.65
CA ILE A 71 -17.75 17.48 6.01
C ILE A 71 -18.58 18.41 6.90
N SER A 72 -19.15 19.46 6.31
CA SER A 72 -20.12 20.34 6.96
C SER A 72 -21.26 20.64 6.00
N GLY A 73 -22.50 20.62 6.48
CA GLY A 73 -23.69 20.87 5.64
C GLY A 73 -23.77 19.98 4.38
N GLY A 74 -23.31 18.73 4.46
CA GLY A 74 -23.29 17.79 3.32
C GLY A 74 -22.18 18.02 2.29
N LYS A 75 -21.34 19.06 2.44
CA LYS A 75 -20.22 19.36 1.52
C LYS A 75 -18.87 18.96 2.13
N VAL A 76 -17.99 18.38 1.31
CA VAL A 76 -16.61 18.07 1.71
C VAL A 76 -15.77 19.35 1.68
N LEU A 77 -15.46 19.89 2.85
CA LEU A 77 -14.61 21.08 3.02
C LEU A 77 -13.13 20.77 2.79
N SER A 78 -12.68 19.59 3.20
CA SER A 78 -11.28 19.17 3.04
C SER A 78 -11.15 17.66 3.05
N SER A 79 -10.23 17.12 2.26
CA SER A 79 -9.88 15.69 2.25
C SER A 79 -8.36 15.47 2.41
N ARG A 80 -7.68 16.41 3.08
CA ARG A 80 -6.21 16.38 3.21
C ARG A 80 -5.79 15.30 4.22
N THR A 81 -4.65 14.66 3.93
CA THR A 81 -4.03 13.75 4.89
C THR A 81 -3.47 14.56 6.07
N PRO A 82 -3.81 14.22 7.32
CA PRO A 82 -3.34 14.97 8.46
C PRO A 82 -1.81 14.83 8.64
N LYS A 83 -1.14 15.93 8.97
CA LYS A 83 0.27 15.91 9.38
C LYS A 83 0.40 15.21 10.74
N GLY A 84 1.46 14.45 10.95
CA GLY A 84 1.69 13.71 12.20
C GLY A 84 3.14 13.28 12.37
N LYS A 85 3.56 13.13 13.63
CA LYS A 85 4.95 12.78 14.04
C LYS A 85 5.17 11.27 14.27
N ASN A 86 4.23 10.41 13.86
CA ASN A 86 4.35 8.97 14.05
C ASN A 86 5.55 8.42 13.24
N LYS A 87 6.53 7.84 13.93
CA LYS A 87 7.78 7.35 13.31
C LYS A 87 7.52 6.14 12.43
N PHE A 88 6.64 5.23 12.84
CA PHE A 88 6.28 4.08 12.01
C PHE A 88 5.66 4.52 10.68
N ALA A 89 4.77 5.52 10.69
CA ALA A 89 4.23 6.10 9.46
C ALA A 89 5.32 6.71 8.56
N LEU A 90 6.36 7.33 9.13
CA LEU A 90 7.52 7.83 8.38
C LEU A 90 8.31 6.67 7.74
N THR A 91 8.58 5.60 8.50
CA THR A 91 9.29 4.43 7.95
C THR A 91 8.52 3.74 6.83
N LEU A 92 7.18 3.69 6.90
CA LEU A 92 6.33 3.20 5.81
C LEU A 92 6.39 4.10 4.57
N ARG A 93 6.49 5.43 4.73
CA ARG A 93 6.72 6.33 3.60
C ARG A 93 8.10 6.12 2.98
N ASN A 94 9.13 5.86 3.78
CA ASN A 94 10.46 5.49 3.29
C ASN A 94 10.44 4.16 2.52
N ALA A 95 9.74 3.15 3.05
CA ALA A 95 9.50 1.90 2.34
C ALA A 95 8.77 2.13 1.01
N ALA A 96 7.76 2.99 0.98
CA ALA A 96 7.07 3.38 -0.26
C ALA A 96 7.99 4.08 -1.27
N ASN A 97 8.95 4.92 -0.83
CA ASN A 97 9.96 5.50 -1.72
C ASN A 97 10.87 4.42 -2.35
N THR A 98 11.15 3.31 -1.65
CA THR A 98 11.93 2.22 -2.25
C THR A 98 11.16 1.49 -3.36
N ILE A 99 9.83 1.38 -3.24
CA ILE A 99 8.96 0.75 -4.24
C ILE A 99 9.03 1.51 -5.55
N GLU A 100 9.04 2.83 -5.51
CA GLU A 100 9.12 3.63 -6.72
C GLU A 100 10.36 3.33 -7.57
N ARG A 101 11.50 3.02 -6.93
CA ARG A 101 12.75 2.68 -7.61
C ARG A 101 12.75 1.28 -8.21
N LYS A 102 11.77 0.44 -7.88
CA LYS A 102 11.67 -0.91 -8.44
C LYS A 102 11.10 -0.89 -9.84
N LYS A 103 11.57 -1.80 -10.69
CA LYS A 103 11.11 -1.92 -12.09
C LYS A 103 9.72 -2.56 -12.18
N GLU A 104 9.51 -3.62 -11.41
CA GLU A 104 8.34 -4.50 -11.51
C GLU A 104 7.71 -4.78 -10.14
N GLY A 105 6.44 -5.20 -10.17
CA GLY A 105 5.66 -5.58 -9.00
C GLY A 105 4.31 -4.86 -8.91
N TYR A 106 3.35 -5.51 -8.27
CA TYR A 106 1.99 -4.99 -8.05
C TYR A 106 1.98 -3.62 -7.35
N LEU A 107 2.84 -3.45 -6.33
CA LEU A 107 2.91 -2.20 -5.57
C LEU A 107 3.50 -1.06 -6.41
N VAL A 108 4.44 -1.36 -7.32
CA VAL A 108 5.01 -0.38 -8.25
C VAL A 108 3.94 0.14 -9.20
N MET A 109 3.13 -0.74 -9.77
CA MET A 109 2.02 -0.34 -10.65
C MET A 109 0.99 0.50 -9.91
N PHE A 110 0.66 0.11 -8.67
CA PHE A 110 -0.22 0.89 -7.82
C PHE A 110 0.34 2.29 -7.58
N PHE A 111 1.63 2.39 -7.25
CA PHE A 111 2.32 3.67 -7.05
C PHE A 111 2.27 4.54 -8.32
N LYS A 112 2.70 4.02 -9.47
CA LYS A 112 2.70 4.72 -10.77
C LYS A 112 1.31 5.26 -11.12
N ARG A 113 0.27 4.45 -10.94
CA ARG A 113 -1.12 4.84 -11.20
C ARG A 113 -1.59 6.00 -10.32
N ILE A 114 -1.26 5.98 -9.04
CA ILE A 114 -1.64 7.08 -8.13
C ILE A 114 -0.79 8.32 -8.41
N SER A 115 0.50 8.14 -8.71
CA SER A 115 1.41 9.23 -9.05
C SER A 115 0.92 9.99 -10.28
N PHE A 116 0.51 9.28 -11.34
CA PHE A 116 -0.07 9.88 -12.53
C PHE A 116 -1.35 10.69 -12.25
N LYS A 117 -2.18 10.27 -11.29
CA LYS A 117 -3.45 10.92 -10.98
C LYS A 117 -3.37 12.08 -9.99
N LYS A 118 -2.47 12.01 -8.99
CA LYS A 118 -2.45 12.92 -7.84
C LYS A 118 -1.05 13.46 -7.50
N GLY A 119 -0.04 13.09 -8.28
CA GLY A 119 1.35 13.42 -8.03
C GLY A 119 2.06 12.49 -7.04
N ARG A 120 3.39 12.63 -7.00
CA ARG A 120 4.33 11.78 -6.26
C ARG A 120 4.05 11.73 -4.75
N GLY A 121 3.87 12.89 -4.11
CA GLY A 121 3.67 12.95 -2.65
C GLY A 121 2.41 12.20 -2.17
N ALA A 122 1.32 12.31 -2.94
CA ALA A 122 0.10 11.57 -2.70
C ALA A 122 0.29 10.05 -2.92
N ALA A 123 1.08 9.66 -3.93
CA ALA A 123 1.39 8.26 -4.22
C ALA A 123 2.20 7.60 -3.10
N ILE A 124 3.20 8.29 -2.54
CA ILE A 124 3.99 7.79 -1.40
C ILE A 124 3.06 7.51 -0.21
N THR A 125 2.19 8.46 0.13
CA THR A 125 1.27 8.33 1.26
C THR A 125 0.24 7.21 1.03
N ALA A 126 -0.33 7.13 -0.18
CA ALA A 126 -1.28 6.09 -0.54
C ALA A 126 -0.66 4.69 -0.53
N THR A 127 0.60 4.57 -0.94
CA THR A 127 1.35 3.30 -0.95
C THR A 127 1.74 2.89 0.47
N ALA A 128 2.20 3.84 1.29
CA ALA A 128 2.43 3.62 2.72
C ALA A 128 1.17 3.12 3.44
N ARG A 129 0.00 3.74 3.16
CA ARG A 129 -1.31 3.25 3.63
C ARG A 129 -1.57 1.82 3.21
N LYS A 130 -1.28 1.47 1.95
CA LYS A 130 -1.53 0.13 1.42
C LYS A 130 -0.64 -0.92 2.09
N ILE A 131 0.64 -0.61 2.31
CA ILE A 131 1.57 -1.47 3.06
C ILE A 131 1.08 -1.66 4.50
N ALA A 132 0.65 -0.60 5.18
CA ALA A 132 0.12 -0.70 6.55
C ALA A 132 -1.10 -1.64 6.64
N VAL A 133 -2.01 -1.58 5.64
CA VAL A 133 -3.16 -2.49 5.57
C VAL A 133 -2.71 -3.95 5.37
N ILE A 134 -1.71 -4.18 4.50
CA ILE A 134 -1.15 -5.52 4.28
C ILE A 134 -0.55 -6.05 5.58
N ILE A 135 0.30 -5.27 6.26
CA ILE A 135 0.92 -5.66 7.55
C ILE A 135 -0.15 -6.02 8.59
N TRP A 136 -1.19 -5.18 8.73
CA TRP A 136 -2.27 -5.47 9.67
C TRP A 136 -3.02 -6.76 9.32
N ASN A 137 -3.35 -6.97 8.04
CA ASN A 137 -4.01 -8.21 7.61
C ASN A 137 -3.13 -9.44 7.86
N MET A 138 -1.83 -9.35 7.59
CA MET A 138 -0.91 -10.46 7.84
C MET A 138 -0.85 -10.82 9.33
N ILE A 139 -0.69 -9.83 10.21
CA ILE A 139 -0.51 -10.10 11.64
C ILE A 139 -1.81 -10.51 12.32
N VAL A 140 -2.91 -9.80 12.04
CA VAL A 140 -4.20 -10.00 12.70
C VAL A 140 -4.96 -11.19 12.12
N LYS A 141 -4.94 -11.39 10.81
CA LYS A 141 -5.63 -12.52 10.16
C LYS A 141 -4.74 -13.75 9.95
N LYS A 142 -3.45 -13.68 10.32
CA LYS A 142 -2.44 -14.73 10.09
C LYS A 142 -2.35 -15.18 8.62
N GLN A 143 -2.61 -14.27 7.69
CA GLN A 143 -2.56 -14.56 6.26
C GLN A 143 -1.18 -14.25 5.71
N HIS A 144 -0.63 -15.16 4.92
CA HIS A 144 0.63 -14.93 4.22
C HIS A 144 0.45 -13.91 3.09
N TYR A 145 1.48 -13.09 2.84
CA TYR A 145 1.46 -12.17 1.72
C TYR A 145 1.65 -12.92 0.41
N ILE A 146 0.60 -12.94 -0.40
CA ILE A 146 0.63 -13.45 -1.77
C ILE A 146 0.61 -12.24 -2.69
N PRO A 147 1.72 -11.91 -3.37
CA PRO A 147 1.73 -10.79 -4.31
C PRO A 147 0.79 -11.12 -5.48
N ILE A 148 -0.11 -10.18 -5.79
CA ILE A 148 -0.96 -10.28 -6.99
C ILE A 148 -0.06 -10.27 -8.22
N ASN A 149 -0.32 -11.17 -9.16
CA ASN A 149 0.40 -11.21 -10.41
C ASN A 149 0.20 -9.89 -11.19
N THR A 150 1.30 -9.29 -11.58
CA THR A 150 1.37 -8.05 -12.37
C THR A 150 0.49 -8.13 -13.63
N ASN A 151 0.51 -9.28 -14.32
CA ASN A 151 -0.23 -9.48 -15.57
C ASN A 151 -1.74 -9.56 -15.33
N GLU A 152 -2.17 -10.35 -14.34
CA GLU A 152 -3.58 -10.45 -13.94
C GLU A 152 -4.13 -9.07 -13.55
N TYR A 153 -3.35 -8.29 -12.80
CA TYR A 153 -3.76 -6.95 -12.44
C TYR A 153 -3.88 -6.00 -13.65
N ILE A 154 -2.99 -6.09 -14.64
CA ILE A 154 -3.13 -5.34 -15.90
C ILE A 154 -4.43 -5.75 -16.60
N GLN A 155 -4.72 -7.05 -16.69
CA GLN A 155 -5.91 -7.55 -17.37
C GLN A 155 -7.19 -7.08 -16.67
N GLU A 156 -7.27 -7.15 -15.34
CA GLU A 156 -8.40 -6.58 -14.60
C GLU A 156 -8.61 -5.09 -14.91
N MET A 157 -7.51 -4.33 -14.99
CA MET A 157 -7.57 -2.90 -15.26
C MET A 157 -8.03 -2.61 -16.70
N LYS A 158 -7.58 -3.41 -17.67
CA LYS A 158 -8.08 -3.37 -19.05
C LYS A 158 -9.58 -3.68 -19.07
N ASN A 159 -10.02 -4.76 -18.43
CA ASN A 159 -11.42 -5.16 -18.35
C ASN A 159 -12.30 -4.07 -17.74
N LYS A 160 -11.86 -3.43 -16.64
CA LYS A 160 -12.56 -2.29 -16.02
C LYS A 160 -12.70 -1.11 -16.97
N LYS A 161 -11.64 -0.79 -17.74
CA LYS A 161 -11.70 0.27 -18.77
C LYS A 161 -12.65 -0.12 -19.90
N THR A 162 -12.60 -1.36 -20.39
CA THR A 162 -13.50 -1.85 -21.44
C THR A 162 -14.97 -1.73 -21.01
N ILE A 163 -15.29 -2.14 -19.78
CA ILE A 163 -16.65 -1.99 -19.21
C ILE A 163 -17.04 -0.50 -19.15
N GLN A 164 -16.13 0.37 -18.73
CA GLN A 164 -16.39 1.81 -18.68
C GLN A 164 -16.63 2.39 -20.08
N ILE A 165 -15.81 2.02 -21.07
CA ILE A 165 -15.95 2.44 -22.46
C ILE A 165 -17.28 1.95 -23.03
N LYS A 166 -17.65 0.69 -22.83
CA LYS A 166 -18.95 0.14 -23.25
C LYS A 166 -20.12 0.95 -22.68
N LYS A 167 -20.04 1.35 -21.40
CA LYS A 167 -21.05 2.22 -20.78
C LYS A 167 -21.07 3.62 -21.40
N MET A 168 -19.92 4.18 -21.75
CA MET A 168 -19.83 5.49 -22.42
C MET A 168 -20.39 5.43 -23.84
N ILE A 169 -20.03 4.43 -24.63
CA ILE A 169 -20.57 4.20 -25.98
C ILE A 169 -22.10 4.16 -25.93
N LYS A 170 -22.67 3.36 -25.03
CA LYS A 170 -24.13 3.28 -24.82
C LYS A 170 -24.73 4.62 -24.40
N LYS A 171 -24.06 5.39 -23.55
CA LYS A 171 -24.54 6.69 -23.05
C LYS A 171 -24.58 7.75 -24.16
N TYR A 172 -23.62 7.73 -25.08
CA TYR A 172 -23.48 8.73 -26.14
C TYR A 172 -24.02 8.26 -27.50
N GLY A 173 -24.54 7.03 -27.61
CA GLY A 173 -25.10 6.50 -28.86
C GLY A 173 -24.06 6.36 -29.99
N ILE A 174 -22.79 6.16 -29.65
CA ILE A 174 -21.70 6.08 -30.64
C ILE A 174 -21.75 4.70 -31.31
N GLU A 175 -21.78 4.67 -32.64
CA GLU A 175 -21.66 3.41 -33.39
C GLU A 175 -20.20 2.92 -33.40
N THR A 176 -19.99 1.62 -33.23
CA THR A 176 -18.64 1.04 -33.12
C THR A 176 -17.79 1.22 -34.38
N THR A 177 -18.43 1.49 -35.53
CA THR A 177 -17.81 1.72 -36.82
C THR A 177 -16.97 3.01 -36.85
N SER A 178 -17.35 4.04 -36.10
CA SER A 178 -16.63 5.32 -36.07
C SER A 178 -15.38 5.31 -35.18
N LEU A 179 -15.09 4.18 -34.52
CA LEU A 179 -13.98 4.01 -33.58
C LEU A 179 -12.78 3.27 -34.17
N SER A 180 -12.78 2.94 -35.47
CA SER A 180 -11.60 2.35 -36.12
C SER A 180 -10.46 3.37 -36.08
N ILE A 181 -9.39 3.03 -35.35
CA ILE A 181 -8.16 3.81 -35.32
C ILE A 181 -7.45 3.54 -36.66
N PRO A 182 -7.00 4.57 -37.40
CA PRO A 182 -6.20 4.37 -38.60
C PRO A 182 -4.87 3.66 -38.32
#